data_AF-A0A1W0WFJ1-F1
#
_entry.id   AF-A0A1W0WFJ1-F1
#
_cell.length_a   1.000
_cell.length_b   1.000
_cell.length_c   1.000
_cell.angle_alpha   90.00
_cell.angle_beta   90.00
_cell.angle_gamma   90.00
#
_symmetry.space_group_name_H-M   'P 1'
#
loop_
_entity.id
_entity.type
_entity.pdbx_description
1 polymer ?
#
loop_
_entity_poly.entity_id
_entity_poly.type
_entity_poly.pdbx_seq_one_letter_code
_entity_poly.pdbx_strand_id
1 'polypeptide(L)'
;MDEGTEPGSRRRIMGETIVSSVPGLQRGYELKMSDLRLFRTFNPGDTFSTSVSYVMDPETLTLSYLDHDAEIASANLAEEIQKTVKLLPPFKNLPAPQSVICARYSVDQLWYRAGVIGYLNNNSKVNVVFIDYGNDEIISVEDIRPLSDSLAKIPQLSIPAVLASIGAPPGGYTRQHRTDALAILTSTQQALFRVTKVENDNYFGSLFLVHDENGNREDVADIFVAKGIAVLKRTRSLILVELAEKK
;
A
#
# COMPACT_ATOMS: atom_id res chain seq x y z
N MET A 1 7.37 11.89 -88.17
CA MET A 1 8.58 12.47 -87.56
C MET A 1 8.27 12.54 -86.09
N ASP A 2 8.28 11.36 -85.46
CA ASP A 2 9.44 10.83 -84.71
C ASP A 2 9.41 11.40 -83.29
N GLU A 3 9.48 10.64 -82.20
CA GLU A 3 9.72 9.20 -82.02
C GLU A 3 9.50 8.90 -80.52
N GLY A 4 8.99 7.71 -80.19
CA GLY A 4 9.28 6.95 -78.95
C GLY A 4 8.69 7.43 -77.62
N THR A 5 8.18 6.60 -76.70
CA THR A 5 8.24 5.14 -76.50
C THR A 5 7.21 4.76 -75.42
N GLU A 6 6.29 3.84 -75.72
CA GLU A 6 5.49 3.03 -74.76
C GLU A 6 6.28 1.76 -74.34
N PRO A 7 5.81 0.79 -73.50
CA PRO A 7 4.90 0.79 -72.35
C PRO A 7 5.41 -0.11 -71.17
N GLY A 8 4.66 -0.20 -70.07
CA GLY A 8 4.77 -1.27 -69.06
C GLY A 8 4.81 -0.73 -67.62
N SER A 9 4.19 -1.33 -66.60
CA SER A 9 3.65 -2.66 -66.44
C SER A 9 2.60 -2.67 -65.30
N ARG A 10 1.63 -3.57 -65.42
CA ARG A 10 0.52 -3.83 -64.50
C ARG A 10 1.00 -4.12 -63.08
N ARG A 11 0.21 -3.73 -62.07
CA ARG A 11 -0.16 -4.62 -60.95
C ARG A 11 -1.47 -4.17 -60.28
N ARG A 12 -2.48 -5.04 -60.38
CA ARG A 12 -3.58 -5.19 -59.41
C ARG A 12 -2.94 -5.54 -58.07
N ILE A 13 -3.33 -4.88 -56.98
CA ILE A 13 -3.14 -5.41 -55.64
C ILE A 13 -4.51 -5.49 -54.98
N MET A 14 -4.98 -6.74 -54.83
CA MET A 14 -6.03 -7.10 -53.91
C MET A 14 -5.50 -6.96 -52.48
N GLY A 15 -6.38 -6.54 -51.58
CA GLY A 15 -6.39 -6.85 -50.15
C GLY A 15 -5.05 -6.94 -49.43
N GLU A 16 -4.70 -5.91 -48.67
CA GLU A 16 -3.90 -6.11 -47.47
C GLU A 16 -4.68 -5.54 -46.28
N THR A 17 -5.11 -6.49 -45.47
CA THR A 17 -5.64 -6.38 -44.12
C THR A 17 -4.93 -5.28 -43.34
N ILE A 18 -5.73 -4.45 -42.67
CA ILE A 18 -5.30 -3.61 -41.55
C ILE A 18 -4.71 -4.55 -40.49
N VAL A 19 -3.40 -4.79 -40.54
CA VAL A 19 -2.69 -5.34 -39.39
C VAL A 19 -2.47 -4.16 -38.47
N SER A 20 -3.32 -4.07 -37.45
CA SER A 20 -3.08 -3.26 -36.26
C SER A 20 -1.66 -3.54 -35.79
N SER A 21 -0.77 -2.58 -35.98
CA SER A 21 0.49 -2.54 -35.25
C SER A 21 0.12 -2.42 -33.77
N VAL A 22 0.10 -3.55 -33.05
CA VAL A 22 0.14 -3.55 -31.60
C VAL A 22 1.42 -2.81 -31.24
N PRO A 23 1.36 -1.63 -30.60
CA PRO A 23 2.57 -0.90 -30.23
C PRO A 23 3.36 -1.75 -29.25
N GLY A 24 4.47 -2.29 -29.74
CA GLY A 24 5.42 -3.08 -28.97
C GLY A 24 6.05 -2.21 -27.89
N LEU A 25 5.72 -2.53 -26.64
CA LEU A 25 6.67 -2.72 -25.55
C LEU A 25 7.81 -1.70 -25.51
N GLN A 26 7.50 -0.48 -25.04
CA GLN A 26 8.56 0.34 -24.45
C GLN A 26 9.21 -0.47 -23.32
N ARG A 27 10.55 -0.50 -23.26
CA ARG A 27 11.32 -1.15 -22.19
C ARG A 27 10.67 -0.84 -20.84
N GLY A 28 10.13 -1.90 -20.24
CA GLY A 28 9.16 -1.84 -19.15
C GLY A 28 9.67 -1.08 -17.94
N TYR A 29 9.03 0.05 -17.68
CA TYR A 29 9.11 0.69 -16.38
C TYR A 29 8.50 -0.26 -15.35
N GLU A 30 9.34 -0.76 -14.45
CA GLU A 30 8.90 -1.59 -13.34
C GLU A 30 8.54 -0.66 -12.18
N LEU A 31 7.23 -0.49 -11.93
CA LEU A 31 6.72 0.35 -10.85
C LEU A 31 7.35 -0.09 -9.52
N LYS A 32 7.99 0.85 -8.80
CA LYS A 32 8.53 0.59 -7.46
C LYS A 32 7.59 1.11 -6.38
N MET A 33 7.69 0.56 -5.18
CA MET A 33 6.94 1.04 -4.02
C MET A 33 7.19 2.53 -3.73
N SER A 34 8.39 3.04 -4.00
CA SER A 34 8.72 4.48 -3.89
C SER A 34 7.98 5.38 -4.88
N ASP A 35 7.45 4.80 -5.95
CA ASP A 35 6.72 5.52 -7.00
C ASP A 35 5.23 5.57 -6.71
N LEU A 36 4.75 4.81 -5.71
CA LEU A 36 3.37 4.85 -5.27
C LEU A 36 3.01 6.27 -4.82
N ARG A 37 1.77 6.64 -5.13
CA ARG A 37 1.14 7.86 -4.67
C ARG A 37 -0.07 7.47 -3.88
N LEU A 38 -0.30 8.17 -2.78
CA LEU A 38 -1.46 7.93 -1.94
C LEU A 38 -2.72 8.49 -2.59
N PHE A 39 -3.84 7.82 -2.35
CA PHE A 39 -5.14 8.25 -2.87
C PHE A 39 -5.54 9.64 -2.36
N ARG A 40 -5.22 9.95 -1.10
CA ARG A 40 -5.29 11.29 -0.52
C ARG A 40 -4.05 11.60 0.29
N THR A 41 -3.73 12.89 0.36
CA THR A 41 -2.63 13.41 1.18
C THR A 41 -3.18 14.29 2.29
N PHE A 42 -2.48 14.32 3.42
CA PHE A 42 -2.83 15.13 4.58
C PHE A 42 -1.61 15.93 5.04
N ASN A 43 -1.84 17.07 5.68
CA ASN A 43 -0.81 17.95 6.18
C ASN A 43 -0.65 17.80 7.70
N PRO A 44 0.53 18.13 8.26
CA PRO A 44 0.68 18.30 9.71
C PRO A 44 -0.39 19.24 10.28
N GLY A 45 -1.09 18.78 11.31
CA GLY A 45 -2.22 19.48 11.93
C GLY A 45 -3.59 18.93 11.50
N ASP A 46 -3.69 18.28 10.34
CA ASP A 46 -4.94 17.69 9.86
C ASP A 46 -5.42 16.57 10.79
N THR A 47 -6.74 16.40 10.87
CA THR A 47 -7.38 15.27 11.53
C THR A 47 -8.40 14.68 10.57
N PHE A 48 -8.36 13.37 10.37
CA PHE A 48 -9.27 12.67 9.46
C PHE A 48 -9.84 11.40 10.08
N SER A 49 -11.03 11.01 9.61
CA SER A 49 -11.68 9.76 9.99
C SER A 49 -11.08 8.59 9.21
N THR A 50 -10.88 7.47 9.91
CA THR A 50 -10.20 6.29 9.38
C THR A 50 -10.57 5.02 10.15
N SER A 51 -10.10 3.88 9.68
CA SER A 51 -10.10 2.61 10.42
C SER A 51 -8.72 1.97 10.33
N VAL A 52 -8.38 1.11 11.30
CA VAL A 52 -7.12 0.37 11.28
C VAL A 52 -7.32 -0.92 10.47
N SER A 53 -6.64 -1.04 9.33
CA SER A 53 -6.71 -2.22 8.47
C SER A 53 -5.63 -3.25 8.78
N TYR A 54 -4.47 -2.80 9.23
CA TYR A 54 -3.38 -3.69 9.63
C TYR A 54 -2.54 -3.11 10.77
N VAL A 55 -2.03 -4.01 11.61
CA VAL A 55 -1.15 -3.70 12.74
C VAL A 55 0.12 -4.51 12.57
N MET A 56 1.21 -3.86 12.12
CA MET A 56 2.52 -4.50 12.00
C MET A 56 3.15 -4.68 13.40
N ASP A 57 3.10 -3.61 14.19
CA ASP A 57 3.43 -3.61 15.60
C ASP A 57 2.65 -2.49 16.32
N PRO A 58 2.72 -2.36 17.65
CA PRO A 58 1.95 -1.35 18.37
C PRO A 58 2.24 0.09 17.94
N GLU A 59 3.37 0.37 17.30
CA GLU A 59 3.70 1.70 16.82
C GLU A 59 3.35 1.89 15.33
N THR A 60 3.46 0.83 14.53
CA THR A 60 3.39 0.86 13.06
C THR A 60 2.11 0.22 12.55
N LEU A 61 1.27 1.03 11.90
CA LEU A 61 -0.09 0.69 11.50
C LEU A 61 -0.31 0.95 10.01
N THR A 62 -1.35 0.34 9.46
CA THR A 62 -1.93 0.75 8.18
C THR A 62 -3.38 1.15 8.42
N LEU A 63 -3.77 2.29 7.85
CA LEU A 63 -5.10 2.85 7.99
C LEU A 63 -5.84 2.82 6.65
N SER A 64 -7.17 2.71 6.71
CA SER A 64 -8.05 2.76 5.54
C SER A 64 -8.70 4.12 5.39
N TYR A 65 -8.91 4.52 4.14
CA TYR A 65 -9.82 5.62 3.82
C TYR A 65 -11.27 5.19 4.08
N LEU A 66 -12.08 6.07 4.69
CA LEU A 66 -13.50 5.82 4.99
C LEU A 66 -14.47 6.62 4.12
N ASP A 67 -13.98 7.34 3.12
CA ASP A 67 -14.82 8.10 2.20
C ASP A 67 -15.32 7.26 1.02
N HIS A 68 -16.43 7.71 0.43
CA HIS A 68 -17.14 6.98 -0.63
C HIS A 68 -16.30 6.79 -1.91
N ASP A 69 -15.45 7.76 -2.26
CA ASP A 69 -14.62 7.65 -3.47
C ASP A 69 -13.57 6.54 -3.31
N ALA A 70 -12.98 6.41 -2.12
CA ALA A 70 -12.00 5.37 -1.83
C ALA A 70 -12.63 3.98 -1.83
N GLU A 71 -13.86 3.85 -1.31
CA GLU A 71 -14.63 2.61 -1.35
C GLU A 71 -14.89 2.17 -2.80
N ILE A 72 -15.36 3.10 -3.64
CA ILE A 72 -15.57 2.85 -5.08
C ILE A 72 -14.25 2.49 -5.77
N ALA A 73 -13.17 3.21 -5.48
CA ALA A 73 -11.85 2.94 -6.06
C ALA A 73 -11.35 1.54 -5.67
N SER A 74 -11.54 1.13 -4.42
CA SER A 74 -11.19 -0.20 -3.93
C SER A 74 -12.01 -1.30 -4.60
N ALA A 75 -13.33 -1.12 -4.72
CA ALA A 75 -14.21 -2.09 -5.38
C ALA A 75 -13.83 -2.27 -6.87
N ASN A 76 -13.63 -1.15 -7.59
CA ASN A 76 -13.24 -1.17 -9.00
C ASN A 76 -11.86 -1.82 -9.19
N LEU A 77 -10.90 -1.50 -8.32
CA LEU A 77 -9.56 -2.09 -8.35
C LEU A 77 -9.63 -3.60 -8.15
N ALA A 78 -10.36 -4.07 -7.13
CA ALA A 78 -10.50 -5.48 -6.83
C ALA A 78 -11.12 -6.25 -8.01
N GLU A 79 -12.18 -5.71 -8.62
CA GLU A 79 -12.82 -6.30 -9.78
C GLU A 79 -11.89 -6.37 -11.00
N GLU A 80 -11.20 -5.28 -11.31
CA GLU A 80 -10.30 -5.20 -12.48
C GLU A 80 -9.08 -6.11 -12.32
N ILE A 81 -8.50 -6.23 -11.12
CA ILE A 81 -7.42 -7.19 -10.85
C ILE A 81 -7.90 -8.62 -11.14
N GLN A 82 -9.06 -9.04 -10.62
CA GLN A 82 -9.55 -10.41 -10.83
C GLN A 82 -9.82 -10.72 -12.31
N LYS A 83 -10.24 -9.73 -13.09
CA LYS A 83 -10.47 -9.87 -14.53
C LYS A 83 -9.16 -10.00 -15.30
N THR A 84 -8.23 -9.08 -15.05
CA THR A 84 -7.00 -8.93 -15.85
C THR A 84 -5.95 -9.97 -15.52
N VAL A 85 -5.79 -10.36 -14.25
CA VAL A 85 -4.72 -11.26 -13.80
C VAL A 85 -4.76 -12.64 -14.47
N LYS A 86 -5.96 -13.10 -14.86
CA LYS A 86 -6.17 -14.37 -15.59
C LYS A 86 -5.49 -14.40 -16.96
N LEU A 87 -5.24 -13.23 -17.53
CA LEU A 87 -4.60 -13.05 -18.84
C LEU A 87 -3.07 -12.88 -18.71
N LEU A 88 -2.56 -12.72 -17.48
CA LEU A 88 -1.16 -12.42 -17.23
C LEU A 88 -0.36 -13.72 -17.03
N PRO A 89 0.78 -13.88 -17.73
CA PRO A 89 1.61 -15.05 -17.56
C PRO A 89 2.37 -15.01 -16.22
N PRO A 90 2.83 -16.16 -15.71
CA PRO A 90 3.84 -16.19 -14.66
C PRO A 90 5.10 -15.40 -15.04
N PHE A 91 5.84 -14.96 -14.02
CA PHE A 91 7.11 -14.28 -14.23
C PHE A 91 8.14 -15.23 -14.89
N LYS A 92 8.77 -14.77 -15.97
CA LYS A 92 9.93 -15.47 -16.59
C LYS A 92 11.18 -15.33 -15.73
N ASN A 93 11.39 -14.13 -15.21
CA ASN A 93 12.43 -13.80 -14.23
C ASN A 93 11.74 -13.16 -13.04
N LEU A 94 12.23 -13.46 -11.84
CA LEU A 94 11.66 -12.90 -10.63
C LEU A 94 11.80 -11.37 -10.61
N PRO A 95 10.75 -10.63 -10.21
CA PRO A 95 10.83 -9.19 -10.07
C PRO A 95 11.87 -8.80 -9.01
N ALA A 96 12.42 -7.60 -9.13
CA ALA A 96 13.35 -7.12 -8.11
C ALA A 96 12.62 -6.81 -6.78
N PRO A 97 13.31 -6.79 -5.64
CA PRO A 97 12.76 -6.16 -4.44
C PRO A 97 12.28 -4.73 -4.72
N GLN A 98 11.27 -4.29 -3.97
CA GLN A 98 10.52 -3.05 -4.13
C GLN A 98 9.61 -2.97 -5.35
N SER A 99 9.58 -3.98 -6.22
CA SER A 99 8.67 -3.97 -7.38
C SER A 99 7.22 -4.19 -6.97
N VAL A 100 6.31 -3.49 -7.62
CA VAL A 100 4.86 -3.66 -7.44
C VAL A 100 4.33 -4.66 -8.47
N ILE A 101 3.58 -5.64 -7.99
CA ILE A 101 3.11 -6.81 -8.70
C ILE A 101 1.65 -7.13 -8.33
N CYS A 102 1.07 -8.13 -8.97
CA CYS A 102 -0.11 -8.82 -8.45
C CYS A 102 0.34 -10.05 -7.62
N ALA A 103 -0.26 -10.25 -6.45
CA ALA A 103 -0.03 -11.41 -5.60
C ALA A 103 -1.36 -12.04 -5.17
N ARG A 104 -1.39 -13.37 -5.05
CA ARG A 104 -2.56 -14.10 -4.56
C ARG A 104 -2.48 -14.25 -3.05
N TYR A 105 -3.49 -13.73 -2.34
CA TYR A 105 -3.58 -13.85 -0.89
C TYR A 105 -4.04 -15.26 -0.50
N SER A 106 -3.38 -15.89 0.45
CA SER A 106 -3.65 -17.30 0.75
C SER A 106 -4.98 -17.56 1.45
N VAL A 107 -5.53 -16.57 2.16
CA VAL A 107 -6.75 -16.76 2.95
C VAL A 107 -8.00 -16.85 2.07
N ASP A 108 -8.15 -15.94 1.11
CA ASP A 108 -9.32 -15.87 0.23
C ASP A 108 -9.04 -16.33 -1.22
N GLN A 109 -7.78 -16.60 -1.55
CA GLN A 109 -7.35 -17.02 -2.88
C GLN A 109 -7.59 -15.97 -3.98
N LEU A 110 -7.81 -14.71 -3.60
CA LEU A 110 -7.99 -13.59 -4.53
C LEU A 110 -6.66 -12.88 -4.81
N TRP A 111 -6.62 -12.16 -5.93
CA TRP A 111 -5.44 -11.41 -6.37
C TRP A 111 -5.51 -9.96 -5.93
N TYR A 112 -4.37 -9.40 -5.53
CA TYR A 112 -4.24 -8.04 -5.01
C TYR A 112 -2.96 -7.40 -5.53
N ARG A 113 -2.85 -6.07 -5.43
CA ARG A 113 -1.55 -5.42 -5.65
C ARG A 113 -0.66 -5.64 -4.43
N ALA A 114 0.60 -5.95 -4.69
CA ALA A 114 1.58 -6.17 -3.65
C ALA A 114 2.96 -5.64 -4.03
N GLY A 115 3.74 -5.25 -3.03
CA GLY A 115 5.14 -4.89 -3.16
C GLY A 115 6.03 -6.04 -2.75
N VAL A 116 7.08 -6.33 -3.51
CA VAL A 116 8.06 -7.37 -3.20
C VAL A 116 9.00 -6.89 -2.11
N ILE A 117 9.00 -7.53 -0.94
CA ILE A 117 9.93 -7.24 0.14
C ILE A 117 11.25 -7.98 -0.10
N GLY A 118 11.18 -9.26 -0.47
CA GLY A 118 12.37 -10.08 -0.70
C GLY A 118 12.06 -11.54 -0.98
N TYR A 119 13.11 -12.34 -1.19
CA TYR A 119 13.01 -13.75 -1.55
C TYR A 119 13.59 -14.66 -0.47
N LEU A 120 13.00 -15.85 -0.35
CA LEU A 120 13.34 -16.86 0.65
C LEU A 120 13.43 -18.24 -0.02
N ASN A 121 14.04 -19.19 0.68
CA ASN A 121 14.11 -20.60 0.27
C ASN A 121 14.64 -20.79 -1.16
N ASN A 122 15.86 -20.30 -1.43
CA ASN A 122 16.47 -20.36 -2.77
C ASN A 122 15.56 -19.80 -3.87
N ASN A 123 14.89 -18.68 -3.59
CA ASN A 123 13.98 -17.98 -4.50
C ASN A 123 12.72 -18.76 -4.89
N SER A 124 12.32 -19.78 -4.11
CA SER A 124 11.03 -20.47 -4.29
C SER A 124 9.86 -19.76 -3.59
N LYS A 125 10.17 -18.91 -2.60
CA LYS A 125 9.18 -18.11 -1.88
C LYS A 125 9.51 -16.63 -1.96
N VAL A 126 8.47 -15.80 -1.92
CA VAL A 126 8.57 -14.35 -1.94
C VAL A 126 7.80 -13.78 -0.75
N ASN A 127 8.42 -12.87 -0.01
CA ASN A 127 7.75 -12.05 0.97
C ASN A 127 7.18 -10.82 0.28
N VAL A 128 5.88 -10.58 0.45
CA VAL A 128 5.16 -9.46 -0.17
C VAL A 128 4.36 -8.69 0.87
N VAL A 129 4.14 -7.40 0.63
CA VAL A 129 3.16 -6.59 1.35
C VAL A 129 2.02 -6.21 0.41
N PHE A 130 0.78 -6.45 0.81
CA PHE A 130 -0.40 -6.06 0.06
C PHE A 130 -0.60 -4.55 0.20
N ILE A 131 -0.15 -3.76 -0.78
CA ILE A 131 0.02 -2.31 -0.63
C ILE A 131 -1.28 -1.55 -0.34
N ASP A 132 -2.43 -2.11 -0.71
CA ASP A 132 -3.73 -1.49 -0.48
C ASP A 132 -4.37 -1.88 0.87
N TYR A 133 -3.70 -2.74 1.66
CA TYR A 133 -4.23 -3.27 2.93
C TYR A 133 -3.19 -3.25 4.07
N GLY A 134 -1.91 -3.30 3.74
CA GLY A 134 -0.79 -3.23 4.69
C GLY A 134 -0.27 -4.57 5.20
N ASN A 135 -1.07 -5.65 5.13
CA ASN A 135 -0.65 -6.97 5.60
C ASN A 135 0.45 -7.56 4.71
N ASP A 136 1.36 -8.33 5.32
CA ASP A 136 2.44 -9.04 4.63
C ASP A 136 2.27 -10.56 4.67
N GLU A 137 2.82 -11.25 3.67
CA GLU A 137 2.79 -12.71 3.58
C GLU A 137 3.99 -13.28 2.81
N ILE A 138 4.45 -14.46 3.23
CA ILE A 138 5.40 -15.26 2.46
C ILE A 138 4.64 -16.29 1.61
N ILE A 139 4.59 -16.07 0.29
CA ILE A 139 3.85 -16.87 -0.68
C ILE A 139 4.78 -17.59 -1.69
N SER A 140 4.22 -18.50 -2.49
CA SER A 140 4.95 -19.13 -3.60
C SER A 140 5.24 -18.13 -4.71
N VAL A 141 6.35 -18.29 -5.43
CA VAL A 141 6.58 -17.53 -6.67
C VAL A 141 5.58 -17.85 -7.78
N GLU A 142 4.81 -18.94 -7.64
CA GLU A 142 3.69 -19.26 -8.53
C GLU A 142 2.46 -18.37 -8.27
N ASP A 143 2.39 -17.74 -7.11
CA ASP A 143 1.29 -16.87 -6.64
C ASP A 143 1.55 -15.39 -6.93
N ILE A 144 2.48 -15.08 -7.84
CA ILE A 144 2.75 -13.72 -8.29
C ILE A 144 2.60 -13.57 -9.80
N ARG A 145 2.11 -12.41 -10.23
CA ARG A 145 1.95 -12.02 -11.64
C ARG A 145 2.41 -10.59 -11.86
N PRO A 146 2.82 -10.21 -13.09
CA PRO A 146 3.05 -8.82 -13.42
C PRO A 146 1.82 -7.95 -13.11
N LEU A 147 2.05 -6.69 -12.78
CA LEU A 147 0.97 -5.69 -12.70
C LEU A 147 0.78 -5.05 -14.09
N SER A 148 -0.46 -4.83 -14.52
CA SER A 148 -0.72 -4.11 -15.76
C SER A 148 -0.52 -2.60 -15.60
N ASP A 149 -0.17 -1.90 -16.68
CA ASP A 149 0.02 -0.44 -16.66
C ASP A 149 -1.24 0.34 -16.25
N SER A 150 -2.43 -0.21 -16.48
CA SER A 150 -3.70 0.41 -16.04
C SER A 150 -3.84 0.37 -14.52
N LEU A 151 -3.53 -0.78 -13.91
CA LEU A 151 -3.58 -0.99 -12.47
C LEU A 151 -2.43 -0.29 -11.73
N ALA A 152 -1.28 -0.14 -12.39
CA ALA A 152 -0.11 0.60 -11.89
C ALA A 152 -0.39 2.10 -11.70
N LYS A 153 -1.36 2.68 -12.43
CA LYS A 153 -1.73 4.10 -12.32
C LYS A 153 -2.68 4.40 -11.17
N ILE A 154 -3.30 3.38 -10.58
CA ILE A 154 -4.23 3.56 -9.48
C ILE A 154 -3.42 3.95 -8.22
N PRO A 155 -3.77 5.00 -7.48
CA PRO A 155 -3.09 5.34 -6.22
C PRO A 155 -3.17 4.21 -5.20
N GLN A 156 -2.26 4.18 -4.23
CA GLN A 156 -2.33 3.29 -3.06
C GLN A 156 -3.56 3.65 -2.21
N LEU A 157 -4.38 2.65 -1.89
CA LEU A 157 -5.65 2.80 -1.18
C LEU A 157 -5.54 2.55 0.33
N SER A 158 -4.33 2.60 0.86
CA SER A 158 -4.03 2.51 2.28
C SER A 158 -3.09 3.63 2.72
N ILE A 159 -3.07 3.91 4.01
CA ILE A 159 -2.26 4.96 4.61
C ILE A 159 -1.26 4.33 5.59
N PRO A 160 0.05 4.32 5.29
CA PRO A 160 1.07 3.93 6.26
C PRO A 160 1.14 4.96 7.39
N ALA A 161 1.01 4.49 8.64
CA ALA A 161 0.95 5.35 9.80
C ALA A 161 1.82 4.86 10.96
N VAL A 162 2.34 5.80 11.74
CA VAL A 162 3.16 5.56 12.92
C VAL A 162 2.65 6.40 14.08
N LEU A 163 2.44 5.78 15.25
CA LEU A 163 2.04 6.46 16.46
C LEU A 163 3.24 7.23 17.05
N ALA A 164 3.19 8.56 16.94
CA ALA A 164 4.36 9.42 17.17
C ALA A 164 4.77 9.53 18.65
N SER A 165 3.81 9.42 19.57
CA SER A 165 4.01 9.67 21.00
C SER A 165 4.44 8.43 21.80
N ILE A 166 4.43 7.25 21.20
CA ILE A 166 4.76 5.99 21.87
C ILE A 166 5.99 5.33 21.26
N GLY A 167 6.63 4.46 22.02
CA GLY A 167 7.69 3.58 21.55
C GLY A 167 7.73 2.28 22.33
N ALA A 168 8.58 1.37 21.89
CA ALA A 168 8.71 0.06 22.51
C ALA A 168 9.21 0.16 23.96
N PRO A 169 8.67 -0.65 24.88
CA PRO A 169 9.27 -0.82 26.21
C PRO A 169 10.71 -1.35 26.14
N PRO A 170 11.49 -1.30 27.23
CA PRO A 170 12.78 -1.97 27.30
C PRO A 170 12.69 -3.44 26.87
N GLY A 171 13.50 -3.84 25.91
CA GLY A 171 13.45 -5.19 25.31
C GLY A 171 12.58 -5.32 24.06
N GLY A 172 11.93 -4.25 23.60
CA GLY A 172 11.19 -4.21 22.35
C GLY A 172 9.74 -4.69 22.47
N TYR A 173 9.02 -4.71 21.34
CA TYR A 173 7.67 -5.25 21.29
C TYR A 173 7.68 -6.79 21.27
N THR A 174 7.03 -7.41 22.26
CA THR A 174 6.83 -8.85 22.36
C THR A 174 5.66 -9.30 21.47
N ARG A 175 5.45 -10.62 21.36
CA ARG A 175 4.24 -11.16 20.71
C ARG A 175 2.97 -10.69 21.42
N GLN A 176 2.98 -10.71 22.75
CA GLN A 176 1.81 -10.30 23.55
C GLN A 176 1.47 -8.83 23.30
N HIS A 177 2.46 -7.94 23.25
CA HIS A 177 2.22 -6.52 22.93
C HIS A 177 1.52 -6.34 21.59
N ARG A 178 1.91 -7.11 20.56
CA ARG A 178 1.26 -7.07 19.24
C ARG A 178 -0.19 -7.59 19.29
N THR A 179 -0.41 -8.70 19.99
CA THR A 179 -1.75 -9.28 20.16
C THR A 179 -2.69 -8.32 20.90
N ASP A 180 -2.23 -7.71 21.98
CA ASP A 180 -3.02 -6.76 22.76
C ASP A 180 -3.30 -5.48 21.96
N ALA A 181 -2.29 -4.95 21.26
CA ALA A 181 -2.45 -3.79 20.39
C ALA A 181 -3.47 -4.06 19.29
N LEU A 182 -3.39 -5.21 18.60
CA LEU A 182 -4.35 -5.61 17.58
C LEU A 182 -5.77 -5.63 18.16
N ALA A 183 -5.99 -6.32 19.29
CA ALA A 183 -7.31 -6.43 19.91
C ALA A 183 -7.92 -5.06 20.27
N ILE A 184 -7.10 -4.11 20.72
CA ILE A 184 -7.54 -2.75 21.06
C ILE A 184 -7.82 -1.94 19.80
N LEU A 185 -6.90 -1.93 18.84
CA LEU A 185 -6.98 -1.12 17.63
C LEU A 185 -8.13 -1.54 16.70
N THR A 186 -8.53 -2.81 16.76
CA THR A 186 -9.67 -3.34 16.00
C THR A 186 -10.95 -3.45 16.85
N SER A 187 -10.98 -2.89 18.06
CA SER A 187 -12.18 -2.91 18.91
C SER A 187 -13.30 -2.01 18.39
N THR A 188 -12.95 -1.03 17.54
CA THR A 188 -13.89 -0.13 16.87
C THR A 188 -13.67 -0.16 15.36
N GLN A 189 -14.73 0.09 14.60
CA GLN A 189 -14.63 0.23 13.14
C GLN A 189 -14.22 1.65 12.71
N GLN A 190 -14.19 2.61 13.64
CA GLN A 190 -13.89 4.01 13.36
C GLN A 190 -12.87 4.55 14.36
N ALA A 191 -11.99 5.38 13.84
CA ALA A 191 -10.97 6.11 14.57
C ALA A 191 -10.75 7.49 13.92
N LEU A 192 -10.13 8.39 14.68
CA LEU A 192 -9.60 9.66 14.17
C LEU A 192 -8.08 9.61 14.21
N PHE A 193 -7.43 9.96 13.11
CA PHE A 193 -5.98 10.12 13.08
C PHE A 193 -5.63 11.60 12.96
N ARG A 194 -4.83 12.11 13.89
CA ARG A 194 -4.29 13.46 13.88
C ARG A 194 -2.84 13.44 13.42
N VAL A 195 -2.58 14.10 12.30
CA VAL A 195 -1.25 14.16 11.69
C VAL A 195 -0.37 15.15 12.47
N THR A 196 0.81 14.70 12.86
CA THR A 196 1.83 15.54 13.53
C THR A 196 3.02 15.81 12.63
N LYS A 197 3.39 14.84 11.78
CA LYS A 197 4.50 14.94 10.82
C LYS A 197 4.22 14.02 9.63
N VAL A 198 4.69 14.43 8.45
CA VAL A 198 4.72 13.59 7.25
C VAL A 198 6.17 13.47 6.78
N GLU A 199 6.62 12.26 6.47
CA GLU A 199 7.98 12.00 5.99
C GLU A 199 7.97 10.84 4.99
N ASN A 200 8.35 11.12 3.73
CA ASN A 200 8.35 10.15 2.63
C ASN A 200 7.02 9.37 2.53
N ASP A 201 5.90 10.10 2.51
CA ASP A 201 4.53 9.55 2.49
C ASP A 201 4.13 8.69 3.70
N ASN A 202 4.96 8.62 4.75
CA ASN A 202 4.58 8.04 6.04
C ASN A 202 3.99 9.10 6.96
N TYR A 203 2.85 8.78 7.56
CA TYR A 203 2.14 9.68 8.47
C TYR A 203 2.47 9.35 9.91
N PHE A 204 2.98 10.33 10.64
CA PHE A 204 3.22 10.23 12.07
C PHE A 204 2.15 11.00 12.80
N GLY A 205 1.53 10.41 13.83
CA GLY A 205 0.39 11.06 14.46
C GLY A 205 -0.09 10.40 15.74
N SER A 206 -1.27 10.86 16.17
CA SER A 206 -2.02 10.30 17.29
C SER A 206 -3.30 9.68 16.75
N LEU A 207 -3.66 8.51 17.27
CA LEU A 207 -4.86 7.78 16.90
C LEU A 207 -5.82 7.78 18.08
N PHE A 208 -7.09 8.10 17.79
CA PHE A 208 -8.16 8.10 18.78
C PHE A 208 -9.24 7.11 18.36
N LEU A 209 -9.55 6.12 19.20
CA LEU A 209 -10.64 5.18 18.94
C LEU A 209 -11.98 5.86 19.22
N VAL A 210 -12.95 5.69 18.32
CA VAL A 210 -14.30 6.27 18.45
C VAL A 210 -15.28 5.15 18.78
N HIS A 211 -15.92 5.23 19.95
CA HIS A 211 -16.80 4.16 20.46
C HIS A 211 -18.29 4.41 20.20
N ASP A 212 -18.69 5.67 20.05
CA ASP A 212 -20.09 6.05 19.85
C ASP A 212 -20.25 7.30 18.98
N GLU A 213 -21.49 7.55 18.54
CA GLU A 213 -21.87 8.72 17.75
C GLU A 213 -21.80 10.03 18.55
N ASN A 214 -21.66 9.96 19.88
CA ASN A 214 -21.54 11.12 20.76
C ASN A 214 -20.12 11.74 20.70
N GLY A 215 -19.18 11.10 20.00
CA GLY A 215 -17.81 11.56 19.84
C GLY A 215 -16.92 11.24 21.04
N ASN A 216 -17.33 10.30 21.90
CA ASN A 216 -16.45 9.80 22.95
C ASN A 216 -15.27 9.08 22.30
N ARG A 217 -14.06 9.54 22.64
CA ARG A 217 -12.83 9.07 22.05
C ARG A 217 -11.78 8.78 23.09
N GLU A 218 -11.02 7.71 22.88
CA GLU A 218 -9.89 7.32 23.73
C GLU A 218 -8.58 7.45 22.95
N ASP A 219 -7.57 8.07 23.55
CA ASP A 219 -6.23 8.14 22.96
C ASP A 219 -5.54 6.78 23.07
N VAL A 220 -5.17 6.21 21.93
CA VAL A 220 -4.50 4.91 21.85
C VAL A 220 -3.17 4.93 22.61
N ALA A 221 -2.45 6.05 22.62
CA ALA A 221 -1.21 6.16 23.35
C ALA A 221 -1.42 5.98 24.85
N ASP A 222 -2.46 6.61 25.41
CA ASP A 222 -2.80 6.51 26.83
C ASP A 222 -3.23 5.08 27.19
N ILE A 223 -4.06 4.45 26.35
CA ILE A 223 -4.47 3.05 26.55
C ILE A 223 -3.24 2.13 26.55
N PHE A 224 -2.33 2.29 25.59
CA PHE A 224 -1.16 1.43 25.45
C PHE A 224 -0.19 1.59 26.61
N VAL A 225 0.02 2.81 27.09
CA VAL A 225 0.87 3.10 28.24
C VAL A 225 0.25 2.53 29.53
N ALA A 226 -1.05 2.75 29.75
CA ALA A 226 -1.75 2.22 30.92
C ALA A 226 -1.73 0.69 30.99
N LYS A 227 -1.73 0.01 29.83
CA LYS A 227 -1.65 -1.46 29.73
C LYS A 227 -0.22 -2.01 29.66
N GLY A 228 0.79 -1.15 29.66
CA GLY A 228 2.20 -1.57 29.55
C GLY A 228 2.59 -2.12 28.17
N ILE A 229 1.79 -1.87 27.13
CA ILE A 229 2.05 -2.28 25.74
C ILE A 229 3.19 -1.42 25.15
N ALA A 230 3.21 -0.13 25.49
CA ALA A 230 4.18 0.84 25.02
C ALA A 230 4.57 1.83 26.12
N VAL A 231 5.60 2.63 25.87
CA VAL A 231 6.02 3.74 26.74
C VAL A 231 5.93 5.05 25.97
N LEU A 232 5.73 6.17 26.68
CA LEU A 232 5.75 7.49 26.04
C LEU A 232 7.17 7.83 25.57
N LYS A 233 7.28 8.26 24.31
CA LYS A 233 8.50 8.88 23.79
C LYS A 233 8.66 10.26 24.41
N ARG A 234 9.78 10.46 25.10
CA ARG A 234 10.16 11.78 25.58
C ARG A 234 10.47 12.68 24.39
N THR A 235 9.63 13.66 24.13
CA THR A 235 9.95 14.73 23.17
C THR A 235 10.88 15.75 23.83
N ARG A 236 11.76 16.37 23.03
CA ARG A 236 12.67 17.45 23.48
C ARG A 236 11.93 18.57 24.23
N SER A 237 10.68 18.84 23.86
CA SER A 237 9.83 19.85 24.48
C SER A 237 9.48 19.52 25.94
N LEU A 238 9.19 18.26 26.27
CA LEU A 238 8.88 17.82 27.64
C LEU A 238 10.11 17.88 28.56
N ILE A 239 11.29 17.58 28.01
CA ILE A 239 12.57 17.69 28.75
C ILE A 239 12.83 19.15 29.14
N LEU A 240 12.52 20.11 28.26
CA LEU A 240 12.73 21.54 28.53
C LEU A 240 11.75 22.08 29.58
N VAL A 241 10.50 21.58 29.60
CA VAL A 241 9.50 21.96 30.62
C VAL A 241 9.88 21.40 31.99
N GLU A 242 10.24 20.12 32.11
CA GLU A 242 10.69 19.54 33.38
C GLU A 242 12.00 20.16 33.91
N LEU A 243 12.89 20.63 33.02
CA LEU A 243 14.10 21.37 33.41
C LEU A 243 13.80 22.81 33.83
N ALA A 244 12.74 23.42 33.31
CA ALA A 244 12.29 24.76 33.70
C ALA A 244 11.55 24.74 35.04
N GLU A 245 10.80 23.67 35.35
CA GLU A 245 10.10 23.49 36.63
C GLU A 245 11.03 23.08 37.79
N LYS A 246 12.26 22.68 37.49
CA LYS A 246 13.31 22.31 38.47
C LYS A 246 14.30 23.46 38.79
N LYS A 247 14.03 24.68 38.34
CA LYS A 247 14.78 25.90 38.66
C LYS A 247 13.93 26.87 39.46
#